data_AF-A0A538S462-F1
#
_entry.id   AF-A0A538S462-F1
#
_cell.length_a   1.000
_cell.length_b   1.000
_cell.length_c   1.000
_cell.angle_alpha   90.00
_cell.angle_beta   90.00
_cell.angle_gamma   90.00
#
_symmetry.space_group_name_H-M   'P 1'
#
loop_
_entity.id
_entity.type
_entity.pdbx_description
1 polymer ?
#
loop_
_entity_poly.entity_id
_entity_poly.type
_entity_poly.pdbx_seq_one_letter_code
_entity_poly.pdbx_strand_id
1 'polypeptide(L)'
;MTHLQQKDPAPAGRRDAWLGRDDNSNTQFAILGLWAGRRHGAPVDKALARVETHFRTTQHADGGWSYTSMGGRGGFGFSTPSMTCAGLLGLAVGFGSAREATLRTERPSSGKAGAAQAGPDPTRDRAIRAGLNYLSGVIDRPLDDVAERGPRGGSGDMYYLLWSIERVAVVYALPNIGNKDWYAWGSRILLAAQGQDGGWRGRFGTDIDTSFALLFLRRANLTRDLTSYLKGRPSVNVALKTGLAAGKELSKAPEGDTKEEVTQQGETKARPGAGQGTVPRLDMDARRGALGDSQSGSKPAADRESKPSAHGAKAASSPAPTADKKADDQAARLGADMLKASGKQQDQLLEQLKQGKGVAYTEALATAIPQLSGPLKTKARVALSERMARMTVATLHDKLQSEAAEIRRAAALALAMKEEKQAIPDLIALLEDREPSVARAAHAALKELTGQDLGPSAGALPEARAQALAAWKEWWQKQNGK
;
A
#
# COMPACT_ATOMS: atom_id res chain seq x y z
N MET A 1 -10.39 42.84 4.16
CA MET A 1 -9.89 41.54 3.65
C MET A 1 -8.52 41.30 4.25
N THR A 2 -8.15 40.05 4.55
CA THR A 2 -6.81 39.74 5.10
C THR A 2 -5.78 39.54 3.98
N HIS A 3 -4.49 39.74 4.32
CA HIS A 3 -3.36 39.85 3.39
C HIS A 3 -3.05 38.60 2.53
N LEU A 4 -3.87 37.55 2.63
CA LEU A 4 -3.75 36.27 1.91
C LEU A 4 -4.61 36.20 0.63
N GLN A 5 -5.47 37.20 0.37
CA GLN A 5 -6.32 37.24 -0.83
C GLN A 5 -5.75 38.08 -1.98
N GLN A 6 -4.64 38.80 -1.76
CA GLN A 6 -3.94 39.57 -2.79
C GLN A 6 -2.62 38.90 -3.18
N LYS A 7 -2.74 37.81 -3.94
CA LYS A 7 -1.75 37.41 -4.95
C LYS A 7 -2.50 37.07 -6.22
N ASP A 8 -2.11 37.72 -7.31
CA ASP A 8 -2.72 37.55 -8.62
C ASP A 8 -2.65 36.10 -9.12
N PRO A 9 -3.58 35.66 -9.99
CA PRO A 9 -3.48 34.35 -10.60
C PRO A 9 -2.15 34.22 -11.35
N ALA A 10 -1.36 33.23 -10.97
CA ALA A 10 -0.07 32.97 -11.61
C ALA A 10 -0.26 32.79 -13.14
N PRO A 11 0.62 33.38 -13.97
CA PRO A 11 0.44 33.36 -15.42
C PRO A 11 0.46 31.92 -15.95
N ALA A 12 -0.39 31.64 -16.95
CA ALA A 12 -0.56 30.34 -17.57
C ALA A 12 0.65 29.94 -18.45
N GLY A 13 1.79 29.68 -17.80
CA GLY A 13 3.08 29.41 -18.45
C GLY A 13 4.02 28.47 -17.69
N ARG A 14 3.64 28.00 -16.48
CA ARG A 14 4.33 26.90 -15.79
C ARG A 14 3.32 25.84 -15.36
N ARG A 15 3.56 24.60 -15.77
CA ARG A 15 3.01 23.44 -15.07
C ARG A 15 3.81 23.35 -13.76
N ASP A 16 3.16 23.60 -12.63
CA ASP A 16 3.78 23.42 -11.31
C ASP A 16 4.03 21.93 -11.07
N ALA A 17 5.19 21.47 -11.57
CA ALA A 17 5.66 20.11 -11.48
C ALA A 17 6.08 19.78 -10.04
N TRP A 18 5.09 19.57 -9.18
CA TRP A 18 5.25 18.84 -7.92
C TRP A 18 5.60 17.38 -8.23
N LEU A 19 6.84 17.15 -8.67
CA LEU A 19 7.51 15.86 -8.76
C LEU A 19 7.89 15.31 -7.37
N GLY A 20 7.12 15.68 -6.35
CA GLY A 20 7.15 14.99 -5.07
C GLY A 20 6.49 13.62 -5.25
N ARG A 21 7.02 12.59 -4.58
CA ARG A 21 6.30 11.32 -4.46
C ARG A 21 4.99 11.59 -3.73
N ASP A 22 3.88 11.27 -4.37
CA ASP A 22 2.64 11.05 -3.63
C ASP A 22 2.74 9.72 -2.86
N ASP A 23 1.87 9.55 -1.87
CA ASP A 23 1.52 8.22 -1.39
C ASP A 23 0.06 8.16 -0.91
N ASN A 24 -0.57 7.03 -1.16
CA ASN A 24 -1.99 6.84 -0.84
C ASN A 24 -2.23 6.57 0.66
N SER A 25 -1.18 6.30 1.45
CA SER A 25 -1.26 6.03 2.88
C SER A 25 -1.46 7.31 3.69
N ASN A 26 -0.62 8.31 3.48
CA ASN A 26 -0.77 9.66 4.03
C ASN A 26 -2.03 10.35 3.49
N THR A 27 -2.35 10.11 2.21
CA THR A 27 -3.59 10.61 1.60
C THR A 27 -4.84 10.08 2.33
N GLN A 28 -4.88 8.80 2.74
CA GLN A 28 -5.98 8.25 3.54
C GLN A 28 -6.21 9.04 4.86
N PHE A 29 -5.15 9.43 5.57
CA PHE A 29 -5.29 10.27 6.77
C PHE A 29 -5.71 11.70 6.44
N ALA A 30 -5.13 12.29 5.39
CA ALA A 30 -5.45 13.64 4.94
C ALA A 30 -6.93 13.78 4.53
N ILE A 31 -7.51 12.78 3.88
CA ILE A 31 -8.94 12.73 3.52
C ILE A 31 -9.83 12.87 4.76
N LEU A 32 -9.55 12.09 5.81
CA LEU A 32 -10.32 12.13 7.06
C LEU A 32 -10.16 13.49 7.77
N GLY A 33 -8.95 14.06 7.75
CA GLY A 33 -8.67 15.40 8.28
C GLY A 33 -9.40 16.52 7.53
N LEU A 34 -9.38 16.50 6.19
CA LEU A 34 -10.12 17.45 5.35
C LEU A 34 -11.64 17.33 5.57
N TRP A 35 -12.17 16.10 5.59
CA TRP A 35 -13.60 15.88 5.82
C TRP A 35 -14.06 16.28 7.23
N ALA A 36 -13.22 16.15 8.25
CA ALA A 36 -13.52 16.70 9.57
C ALA A 36 -13.43 18.24 9.57
N GLY A 37 -12.33 18.80 9.07
CA GLY A 37 -12.02 20.24 9.08
C GLY A 37 -13.07 21.10 8.37
N ARG A 38 -13.73 20.58 7.32
CA ARG A 38 -14.82 21.26 6.62
C ARG A 38 -15.93 21.74 7.57
N ARG A 39 -16.24 20.99 8.64
CA ARG A 39 -17.29 21.31 9.62
C ARG A 39 -16.97 22.58 10.43
N HIS A 40 -15.69 22.95 10.46
CA HIS A 40 -15.16 24.14 11.12
C HIS A 40 -14.89 25.29 10.13
N GLY A 41 -15.37 25.18 8.89
CA GLY A 41 -15.24 26.22 7.86
C GLY A 41 -13.93 26.19 7.07
N ALA A 42 -13.13 25.12 7.18
CA ALA A 42 -11.91 24.99 6.38
C ALA A 42 -12.24 24.88 4.87
N PRO A 43 -11.53 25.60 3.97
CA PRO A 43 -11.85 25.68 2.54
C PRO A 43 -11.37 24.45 1.75
N VAL A 44 -11.93 23.27 2.08
CA VAL A 44 -11.43 21.98 1.58
C VAL A 44 -12.01 21.54 0.23
N ASP A 45 -13.07 22.18 -0.27
CA ASP A 45 -13.83 21.72 -1.44
C ASP A 45 -12.94 21.47 -2.68
N LYS A 46 -11.93 22.34 -2.93
CA LYS A 46 -10.93 22.16 -4.00
C LYS A 46 -9.96 20.99 -3.79
N ALA A 47 -9.68 20.62 -2.53
CA ALA A 47 -8.83 19.49 -2.19
C ALA A 47 -9.60 18.17 -2.29
N LEU A 48 -10.85 18.12 -1.84
CA LEU A 48 -11.71 16.94 -1.96
C LEU A 48 -12.01 16.60 -3.43
N ALA A 49 -12.25 17.61 -4.28
CA ALA A 49 -12.40 17.41 -5.72
C ALA A 49 -11.12 16.85 -6.39
N ARG A 50 -9.93 17.30 -5.95
CA ARG A 50 -8.65 16.75 -6.43
C ARG A 50 -8.42 15.30 -5.96
N VAL A 51 -8.82 14.97 -4.73
CA VAL A 51 -8.80 13.60 -4.21
C VAL A 51 -9.68 12.67 -5.06
N GLU A 52 -10.91 13.06 -5.39
CA GLU A 52 -11.77 12.24 -6.24
C GLU A 52 -11.15 12.03 -7.62
N THR A 53 -10.69 13.10 -8.28
CA THR A 53 -9.99 13.02 -9.58
C THR A 53 -8.80 12.06 -9.52
N HIS A 54 -7.94 12.21 -8.50
CA HIS A 54 -6.76 11.38 -8.29
C HIS A 54 -7.11 9.90 -8.23
N PHE A 55 -8.07 9.50 -7.37
CA PHE A 55 -8.42 8.09 -7.24
C PHE A 55 -9.17 7.54 -8.45
N ARG A 56 -9.93 8.37 -9.18
CA ARG A 56 -10.54 7.98 -10.47
C ARG A 56 -9.51 7.74 -11.59
N THR A 57 -8.39 8.49 -11.65
CA THR A 57 -7.36 8.29 -12.70
C THR A 57 -6.25 7.32 -12.33
N THR A 58 -6.10 6.96 -11.04
CA THR A 58 -5.03 6.08 -10.56
C THR A 58 -5.43 4.62 -10.34
N GLN A 59 -6.73 4.28 -10.47
CA GLN A 59 -7.21 2.91 -10.24
C GLN A 59 -6.63 1.91 -11.26
N HIS A 60 -6.28 0.72 -10.78
CA HIS A 60 -5.77 -0.38 -11.60
C HIS A 60 -6.90 -1.19 -12.24
N ALA A 61 -6.57 -1.94 -13.30
CA ALA A 61 -7.53 -2.81 -13.98
C ALA A 61 -8.05 -3.97 -13.12
N ASP A 62 -7.38 -4.30 -12.01
CA ASP A 62 -7.85 -5.25 -10.99
C ASP A 62 -8.80 -4.62 -9.95
N GLY A 63 -9.10 -3.32 -10.09
CA GLY A 63 -9.95 -2.55 -9.18
C GLY A 63 -9.23 -1.98 -7.96
N GLY A 64 -7.96 -2.33 -7.74
CA GLY A 64 -7.17 -1.83 -6.62
C GLY A 64 -6.37 -0.56 -6.93
N TRP A 65 -5.56 -0.16 -5.94
CA TRP A 65 -4.61 0.94 -6.05
C TRP A 65 -3.26 0.56 -5.42
N SER A 66 -2.16 1.08 -5.97
CA SER A 66 -0.80 0.93 -5.43
C SER A 66 -0.49 1.92 -4.31
N TYR A 67 0.71 1.82 -3.72
CA TYR A 67 1.17 2.74 -2.67
C TYR A 67 1.48 4.16 -3.20
N THR A 68 2.10 4.24 -4.38
CA THR A 68 2.41 5.50 -5.09
C THR A 68 1.79 5.50 -6.48
N SER A 69 1.33 6.66 -6.94
CA SER A 69 1.03 6.97 -8.34
C SER A 69 2.14 7.81 -8.98
N MET A 70 2.10 7.97 -10.30
CA MET A 70 2.99 8.85 -11.05
C MET A 70 2.15 9.87 -11.81
N GLY A 71 2.20 11.14 -11.38
CA GLY A 71 1.66 12.28 -12.15
C GLY A 71 0.17 12.22 -12.56
N GLY A 72 -0.65 11.38 -11.93
CA GLY A 72 -2.04 11.14 -12.29
C GLY A 72 -2.28 10.13 -13.43
N ARG A 73 -1.26 9.37 -13.85
CA ARG A 73 -1.30 8.35 -14.92
C ARG A 73 -1.32 6.92 -14.37
N GLY A 74 -2.40 6.53 -13.70
CA GLY A 74 -2.43 5.22 -13.02
C GLY A 74 -1.58 5.19 -11.74
N GLY A 75 -1.67 4.07 -11.02
CA GLY A 75 -0.76 3.77 -9.90
C GLY A 75 0.49 3.02 -10.38
N PHE A 76 1.65 3.31 -9.79
CA PHE A 76 2.88 2.56 -10.06
C PHE A 76 3.08 1.43 -9.02
N GLY A 77 3.34 0.21 -9.50
CA GLY A 77 3.49 -0.98 -8.66
C GLY A 77 2.30 -1.94 -8.74
N PHE A 78 2.08 -2.74 -7.70
CA PHE A 78 0.92 -3.63 -7.60
C PHE A 78 -0.14 -3.03 -6.67
N SER A 79 -1.41 -3.31 -6.93
CA SER A 79 -2.52 -3.03 -6.01
C SER A 79 -2.28 -3.65 -4.63
N THR A 80 -2.58 -2.93 -3.55
CA THR A 80 -2.51 -3.46 -2.18
C THR A 80 -3.78 -3.16 -1.38
N PRO A 81 -4.23 -4.06 -0.47
CA PRO A 81 -5.52 -3.92 0.20
C PRO A 81 -5.75 -2.61 0.95
N SER A 82 -4.75 -2.11 1.69
CA SER A 82 -4.89 -0.85 2.45
C SER A 82 -4.97 0.38 1.54
N MET A 83 -4.32 0.33 0.37
CA MET A 83 -4.35 1.42 -0.61
C MET A 83 -5.63 1.36 -1.46
N THR A 84 -6.18 0.17 -1.70
CA THR A 84 -7.56 0.02 -2.21
C THR A 84 -8.58 0.64 -1.24
N CYS A 85 -8.38 0.49 0.07
CA CYS A 85 -9.22 1.18 1.05
C CYS A 85 -9.06 2.71 1.00
N ALA A 86 -7.83 3.21 0.86
CA ALA A 86 -7.57 4.64 0.66
C ALA A 86 -8.29 5.20 -0.58
N GLY A 87 -8.26 4.46 -1.70
CA GLY A 87 -8.95 4.86 -2.93
C GLY A 87 -10.47 4.88 -2.79
N LEU A 88 -11.05 3.88 -2.12
CA LEU A 88 -12.47 3.87 -1.80
C LEU A 88 -12.88 5.05 -0.90
N LEU A 89 -12.07 5.43 0.09
CA LEU A 89 -12.33 6.63 0.90
C LEU A 89 -12.22 7.93 0.08
N GLY A 90 -11.30 7.98 -0.89
CA GLY A 90 -11.16 9.11 -1.82
C GLY A 90 -12.37 9.28 -2.74
N LEU A 91 -12.90 8.18 -3.28
CA LEU A 91 -14.15 8.20 -4.05
C LEU A 91 -15.36 8.54 -3.18
N ALA A 92 -15.41 8.05 -1.94
CA ALA A 92 -16.48 8.35 -0.99
C ALA A 92 -16.61 9.86 -0.74
N VAL A 93 -15.52 10.57 -0.42
CA VAL A 93 -15.58 12.03 -0.18
C VAL A 93 -15.93 12.84 -1.43
N GLY A 94 -15.68 12.32 -2.63
CA GLY A 94 -16.19 12.88 -3.89
C GLY A 94 -17.71 12.90 -3.93
N PHE A 95 -18.33 11.71 -3.80
CA PHE A 95 -19.80 11.57 -3.70
C PHE A 95 -20.41 12.41 -2.57
N GLY A 96 -19.76 12.46 -1.40
CA GLY A 96 -20.18 13.30 -0.28
C GLY A 96 -20.16 14.79 -0.61
N SER A 97 -19.09 15.27 -1.25
CA SER A 97 -18.93 16.67 -1.65
C SER A 97 -19.94 17.08 -2.72
N ALA A 98 -20.18 16.21 -3.71
CA ALA A 98 -21.19 16.43 -4.75
C ALA A 98 -22.60 16.54 -4.15
N ARG A 99 -22.99 15.60 -3.27
CA ARG A 99 -24.29 15.63 -2.59
C ARG A 99 -24.47 16.87 -1.73
N GLU A 100 -23.41 17.32 -1.05
CA GLU A 100 -23.47 18.56 -0.27
C GLU A 100 -23.60 19.80 -1.14
N ALA A 101 -22.92 19.86 -2.30
CA ALA A 101 -23.10 20.95 -3.25
C ALA A 101 -24.55 21.05 -3.74
N THR A 102 -25.16 19.91 -4.09
CA THR A 102 -26.60 19.83 -4.43
C THR A 102 -27.48 20.38 -3.29
N LEU A 103 -27.28 19.93 -2.05
CA LEU A 103 -28.06 20.38 -0.89
C LEU A 103 -27.83 21.86 -0.53
N ARG A 104 -26.67 22.44 -0.86
CA ARG A 104 -26.42 23.89 -0.74
C ARG A 104 -27.20 24.69 -1.80
N THR A 105 -27.42 24.13 -2.99
CA THR A 105 -28.21 24.77 -4.07
C THR A 105 -29.72 24.57 -3.94
N GLU A 106 -30.18 23.43 -3.42
CA GLU A 106 -31.61 23.08 -3.24
C GLU A 106 -32.26 23.77 -2.02
N ARG A 107 -32.06 25.09 -1.85
CA ARG A 107 -32.78 25.84 -0.80
C ARG A 107 -34.30 25.80 -1.09
N PRO A 108 -35.15 25.36 -0.13
CA PRO A 108 -36.57 25.24 -0.37
C PRO A 108 -37.23 26.62 -0.48
N SER A 109 -37.68 26.97 -1.68
CA SER A 109 -38.43 28.21 -1.96
C SER A 109 -39.90 28.15 -1.53
N SER A 110 -40.38 26.99 -1.05
CA SER A 110 -41.70 26.83 -0.45
C SER A 110 -41.67 25.80 0.68
N GLY A 111 -42.52 25.99 1.70
CA GLY A 111 -42.51 25.24 2.96
C GLY A 111 -42.99 23.78 2.91
N LYS A 112 -42.87 23.09 1.77
CA LYS A 112 -43.13 21.65 1.66
C LYS A 112 -41.80 20.93 1.45
N ALA A 113 -41.37 20.19 2.46
CA ALA A 113 -40.24 19.26 2.35
C ALA A 113 -40.64 18.08 1.46
N GLY A 114 -40.52 18.25 0.14
CA GLY A 114 -40.56 17.14 -0.81
C GLY A 114 -39.49 16.12 -0.44
N ALA A 115 -39.77 14.83 -0.68
CA ALA A 115 -38.81 13.77 -0.41
C ALA A 115 -37.53 14.01 -1.22
N ALA A 116 -36.46 14.46 -0.55
CA ALA A 116 -35.19 14.80 -1.19
C ALA A 116 -34.72 13.60 -2.02
N GLN A 117 -34.62 13.78 -3.34
CA GLN A 117 -34.29 12.67 -4.26
C GLN A 117 -33.04 11.96 -3.75
N ALA A 118 -33.10 10.64 -3.61
CA ALA A 118 -31.94 9.86 -3.17
C ALA A 118 -30.80 10.10 -4.18
N GLY A 119 -29.65 10.54 -3.67
CA GLY A 119 -28.46 10.72 -4.50
C GLY A 119 -28.06 9.39 -5.17
N PRO A 120 -27.30 9.44 -6.28
CA PRO A 120 -26.89 8.23 -6.99
C PRO A 120 -26.17 7.28 -6.02
N ASP A 121 -26.69 6.07 -5.92
CA ASP A 121 -26.18 5.01 -5.05
C ASP A 121 -24.69 4.75 -5.35
N PRO A 122 -23.78 5.10 -4.42
CA PRO A 122 -22.34 5.05 -4.68
C PRO A 122 -21.83 3.61 -4.83
N THR A 123 -22.60 2.61 -4.36
CA THR A 123 -22.26 1.20 -4.57
C THR A 123 -22.53 0.72 -6.01
N ARG A 124 -23.10 1.58 -6.87
CA ARG A 124 -23.27 1.32 -8.32
C ARG A 124 -22.16 1.91 -9.18
N ASP A 125 -21.35 2.83 -8.65
CA ASP A 125 -20.19 3.37 -9.36
C ASP A 125 -19.22 2.23 -9.77
N ARG A 126 -18.67 2.30 -10.99
CA ARG A 126 -17.80 1.24 -11.54
C ARG A 126 -16.50 1.11 -10.74
N ALA A 127 -15.89 2.23 -10.35
CA ALA A 127 -14.63 2.24 -9.62
C ALA A 127 -14.82 1.76 -8.18
N ILE A 128 -15.91 2.19 -7.53
CA ILE A 128 -16.25 1.73 -6.17
C ILE A 128 -16.54 0.22 -6.17
N ARG A 129 -17.31 -0.30 -7.13
CA ARG A 129 -17.54 -1.76 -7.25
C ARG A 129 -16.26 -2.54 -7.50
N ALA A 130 -15.37 -2.05 -8.37
CA ALA A 130 -14.10 -2.73 -8.64
C ALA A 130 -13.22 -2.81 -7.38
N GLY A 131 -13.14 -1.73 -6.60
CA GLY A 131 -12.41 -1.73 -5.31
C GLY A 131 -13.03 -2.61 -4.24
N LEU A 132 -14.36 -2.65 -4.13
CA LEU A 132 -15.05 -3.54 -3.19
C LEU A 132 -14.90 -5.03 -3.58
N ASN A 133 -14.95 -5.35 -4.88
CA ASN A 133 -14.69 -6.70 -5.38
C ASN A 133 -13.23 -7.13 -5.10
N TYR A 134 -12.26 -6.23 -5.27
CA TYR A 134 -10.86 -6.47 -4.89
C TYR A 134 -10.75 -6.81 -3.39
N LEU A 135 -11.44 -6.06 -2.50
CA LEU A 135 -11.42 -6.32 -1.06
C LEU A 135 -12.13 -7.64 -0.67
N SER A 136 -13.13 -8.09 -1.44
CA SER A 136 -13.74 -9.43 -1.27
C SER A 136 -12.65 -10.51 -1.32
N GLY A 137 -11.84 -10.56 -2.39
CA GLY A 137 -10.74 -11.53 -2.55
C GLY A 137 -9.57 -11.41 -1.54
N VAL A 138 -9.60 -10.40 -0.66
CA VAL A 138 -8.71 -10.28 0.51
C VAL A 138 -9.36 -10.91 1.74
N ILE A 139 -10.62 -10.55 2.01
CA ILE A 139 -11.38 -10.96 3.21
C ILE A 139 -11.90 -12.40 3.09
N ASP A 140 -12.16 -12.89 1.87
CA ASP A 140 -12.72 -14.22 1.60
C ASP A 140 -11.75 -15.38 1.92
N ARG A 141 -10.46 -15.09 2.16
CA ARG A 141 -9.43 -16.08 2.53
C ARG A 141 -9.73 -16.78 3.89
N PRO A 142 -9.19 -17.99 4.13
CA PRO A 142 -9.30 -18.66 5.43
C PRO A 142 -8.71 -17.81 6.57
N LEU A 143 -9.19 -18.04 7.80
CA LEU A 143 -8.67 -17.35 9.00
C LEU A 143 -7.33 -17.94 9.43
N ASP A 144 -7.15 -19.23 9.20
CA ASP A 144 -5.99 -20.03 9.61
C ASP A 144 -4.73 -19.55 8.86
N ASP A 145 -4.88 -19.24 7.57
CA ASP A 145 -3.91 -18.58 6.68
C ASP A 145 -3.39 -17.22 7.22
N VAL A 146 -4.15 -16.57 8.12
CA VAL A 146 -3.79 -15.32 8.80
C VAL A 146 -3.17 -15.61 10.18
N ALA A 147 -3.68 -16.61 10.89
CA ALA A 147 -3.21 -17.01 12.22
C ALA A 147 -1.82 -17.70 12.17
N GLU A 148 -1.61 -18.68 11.28
CA GLU A 148 -0.35 -19.44 11.16
C GLU A 148 0.84 -18.54 10.78
N ARG A 149 0.60 -17.44 10.06
CA ARG A 149 1.63 -16.46 9.71
C ARG A 149 2.05 -15.61 10.92
N GLY A 150 1.14 -15.38 11.86
CA GLY A 150 1.35 -14.56 13.06
C GLY A 150 1.91 -13.15 12.78
N PRO A 151 2.47 -12.47 13.80
CA PRO A 151 3.08 -11.15 13.63
C PRO A 151 4.34 -11.09 12.76
N ARG A 152 4.87 -12.25 12.32
CA ARG A 152 6.16 -12.36 11.61
C ARG A 152 6.01 -12.70 10.11
N GLY A 153 4.92 -13.34 9.71
CA GLY A 153 4.68 -13.86 8.35
C GLY A 153 4.16 -12.84 7.34
N GLY A 154 4.84 -11.70 7.20
CA GLY A 154 4.60 -10.75 6.11
C GLY A 154 3.35 -9.86 6.22
N SER A 155 2.50 -10.06 7.23
CA SER A 155 1.31 -9.22 7.51
C SER A 155 1.62 -8.07 8.47
N GLY A 156 2.80 -7.44 8.34
CA GLY A 156 3.25 -6.37 9.24
C GLY A 156 2.29 -5.17 9.32
N ASP A 157 1.57 -4.90 8.23
CA ASP A 157 0.61 -3.81 8.12
C ASP A 157 -0.83 -4.23 8.50
N MET A 158 -1.03 -5.39 9.14
CA MET A 158 -2.36 -5.98 9.39
C MET A 158 -3.30 -5.05 10.17
N TYR A 159 -2.85 -4.44 11.26
CA TYR A 159 -3.70 -3.58 12.09
C TYR A 159 -4.14 -2.33 11.32
N TYR A 160 -3.23 -1.73 10.54
CA TYR A 160 -3.52 -0.63 9.62
C TYR A 160 -4.47 -1.04 8.49
N LEU A 161 -4.34 -2.26 7.94
CA LEU A 161 -5.27 -2.81 6.96
C LEU A 161 -6.66 -3.02 7.55
N LEU A 162 -6.78 -3.68 8.70
CA LEU A 162 -8.05 -3.89 9.38
C LEU A 162 -8.74 -2.55 9.64
N TRP A 163 -8.02 -1.59 10.22
CA TRP A 163 -8.50 -0.21 10.38
C TRP A 163 -8.99 0.39 9.06
N SER A 164 -8.22 0.30 7.98
CA SER A 164 -8.60 0.83 6.65
C SER A 164 -9.88 0.16 6.10
N ILE A 165 -10.04 -1.15 6.29
CA ILE A 165 -11.26 -1.91 5.93
C ILE A 165 -12.45 -1.40 6.74
N GLU A 166 -12.30 -1.18 8.04
CA GLU A 166 -13.36 -0.63 8.89
C GLU A 166 -13.71 0.81 8.51
N ARG A 167 -12.73 1.67 8.18
CA ARG A 167 -12.99 3.03 7.66
C ARG A 167 -13.90 2.96 6.43
N VAL A 168 -13.58 2.12 5.45
CA VAL A 168 -14.40 1.92 4.23
C VAL A 168 -15.78 1.38 4.60
N ALA A 169 -15.85 0.28 5.33
CA ALA A 169 -17.10 -0.40 5.64
C ALA A 169 -18.05 0.45 6.49
N VAL A 170 -17.52 1.29 7.38
CA VAL A 170 -18.30 2.24 8.19
C VAL A 170 -18.73 3.47 7.38
N VAL A 171 -17.87 3.99 6.49
CA VAL A 171 -18.21 5.12 5.59
C VAL A 171 -19.36 4.74 4.66
N TYR A 172 -19.21 3.64 3.92
CA TYR A 172 -20.25 3.10 3.03
C TYR A 172 -21.39 2.38 3.79
N ALA A 173 -21.21 2.16 5.09
CA ALA A 173 -22.11 1.41 5.98
C ALA A 173 -22.51 0.02 5.46
N LEU A 174 -21.51 -0.72 4.98
CA LEU A 174 -21.62 -2.09 4.52
C LEU A 174 -21.78 -3.03 5.72
N PRO A 175 -22.81 -3.91 5.77
CA PRO A 175 -22.86 -4.98 6.76
C PRO A 175 -21.85 -6.09 6.43
N ASN A 176 -21.55 -6.29 5.15
CA ASN A 176 -20.70 -7.35 4.62
C ASN A 176 -19.76 -6.79 3.54
N ILE A 177 -18.58 -7.39 3.38
CA ILE A 177 -17.75 -7.21 2.17
C ILE A 177 -17.63 -8.59 1.55
N GLY A 178 -18.03 -8.71 0.28
CA GLY A 178 -18.32 -10.01 -0.29
C GLY A 178 -19.39 -10.75 0.51
N ASN A 179 -19.17 -12.04 0.74
CA ASN A 179 -20.08 -12.88 1.51
C ASN A 179 -19.77 -12.92 3.02
N LYS A 180 -18.84 -12.09 3.53
CA LYS A 180 -18.42 -12.11 4.94
C LYS A 180 -18.84 -10.86 5.71
N ASP A 181 -19.30 -11.05 6.94
CA ASP A 181 -19.28 -10.00 7.97
C ASP A 181 -17.81 -9.64 8.25
N TRP A 182 -17.39 -8.49 7.74
CA TRP A 182 -16.03 -7.97 7.85
C TRP A 182 -15.65 -7.66 9.31
N TYR A 183 -16.62 -7.31 10.16
CA TYR A 183 -16.37 -6.98 11.55
C TYR A 183 -16.20 -8.24 12.38
N ALA A 184 -17.12 -9.21 12.27
CA ALA A 184 -16.99 -10.50 12.94
C ALA A 184 -15.78 -11.30 12.44
N TRP A 185 -15.34 -11.11 11.20
CA TRP A 185 -14.06 -11.61 10.69
C TRP A 185 -12.87 -10.92 11.36
N GLY A 186 -12.74 -9.59 11.25
CA GLY A 186 -11.59 -8.85 11.76
C GLY A 186 -11.48 -8.84 13.28
N SER A 187 -12.59 -8.82 14.01
CA SER A 187 -12.58 -8.84 15.48
C SER A 187 -12.09 -10.17 16.03
N ARG A 188 -12.37 -11.30 15.37
CA ARG A 188 -11.80 -12.61 15.73
C ARG A 188 -10.29 -12.64 15.53
N ILE A 189 -9.79 -12.07 14.42
CA ILE A 189 -8.34 -11.94 14.17
C ILE A 189 -7.68 -11.13 15.29
N LEU A 190 -8.27 -9.99 15.67
CA LEU A 190 -7.70 -9.15 16.74
C LEU A 190 -7.76 -9.83 18.10
N LEU A 191 -8.89 -10.42 18.50
CA LEU A 191 -9.00 -11.09 19.80
C LEU A 191 -8.06 -12.30 19.92
N ALA A 192 -7.83 -13.05 18.84
CA ALA A 192 -6.84 -14.13 18.81
C ALA A 192 -5.38 -13.64 18.82
N ALA A 193 -5.12 -12.39 18.41
CA ALA A 193 -3.80 -11.78 18.35
C ALA A 193 -3.47 -10.86 19.55
N GLN A 194 -4.37 -10.74 20.54
CA GLN A 194 -4.19 -9.86 21.70
C GLN A 194 -3.17 -10.45 22.70
N GLY A 195 -2.24 -9.62 23.16
CA GLY A 195 -1.29 -9.98 24.20
C GLY A 195 -1.93 -10.07 25.59
N GLN A 196 -1.25 -10.75 26.53
CA GLN A 196 -1.68 -10.82 27.94
C GLN A 196 -1.62 -9.45 28.65
N ASP A 197 -0.86 -8.50 28.10
CA ASP A 197 -0.83 -7.08 28.48
C ASP A 197 -1.98 -6.26 27.87
N GLY A 198 -2.90 -6.91 27.15
CA GLY A 198 -4.01 -6.28 26.45
C GLY A 198 -3.62 -5.57 25.15
N GLY A 199 -2.33 -5.51 24.80
CA GLY A 199 -1.82 -4.83 23.62
C GLY A 199 -1.78 -5.70 22.36
N TRP A 200 -1.45 -5.06 21.23
CA TRP A 200 -1.16 -5.70 19.96
C TRP A 200 0.21 -5.30 19.45
N ARG A 201 0.87 -6.22 18.73
CA ARG A 201 2.23 -6.02 18.20
C ARG A 201 2.29 -6.48 16.74
N GLY A 202 2.84 -5.62 15.88
CA GLY A 202 3.01 -5.81 14.45
C GLY A 202 4.30 -5.15 13.96
N ARG A 203 4.22 -4.41 12.86
CA ARG A 203 5.38 -3.73 12.25
C ARG A 203 5.70 -2.38 12.88
N PHE A 204 4.69 -1.67 13.38
CA PHE A 204 4.84 -0.26 13.76
C PHE A 204 5.23 -0.08 15.24
N GLY A 205 5.06 -1.12 16.05
CA GLY A 205 5.37 -1.13 17.47
C GLY A 205 4.10 -1.07 18.31
N THR A 206 4.21 -1.55 19.56
CA THR A 206 3.05 -1.85 20.43
C THR A 206 2.01 -0.73 20.45
N ASP A 207 2.43 0.52 20.62
CA ASP A 207 1.53 1.66 20.80
C ASP A 207 0.70 1.96 19.54
N ILE A 208 1.32 1.89 18.36
CA ILE A 208 0.69 2.16 17.07
C ILE A 208 -0.19 0.98 16.64
N ASP A 209 0.32 -0.25 16.77
CA ASP A 209 -0.41 -1.46 16.41
C ASP A 209 -1.64 -1.67 17.32
N THR A 210 -1.50 -1.40 18.63
CA THR A 210 -2.61 -1.35 19.60
C THR A 210 -3.62 -0.26 19.25
N SER A 211 -3.16 0.94 18.88
CA SER A 211 -4.05 2.04 18.48
C SER A 211 -4.92 1.68 17.28
N PHE A 212 -4.34 1.05 16.24
CA PHE A 212 -5.13 0.59 15.08
C PHE A 212 -6.10 -0.55 15.42
N ALA A 213 -5.68 -1.52 16.24
CA ALA A 213 -6.55 -2.59 16.72
C ALA A 213 -7.77 -2.05 17.49
N LEU A 214 -7.55 -1.13 18.43
CA LEU A 214 -8.61 -0.47 19.19
C LEU A 214 -9.52 0.40 18.30
N LEU A 215 -8.98 1.11 17.32
CA LEU A 215 -9.78 1.89 16.36
C LEU A 215 -10.73 1.01 15.53
N PHE A 216 -10.27 -0.18 15.11
CA PHE A 216 -11.13 -1.17 14.44
C PHE A 216 -12.24 -1.66 15.37
N LEU A 217 -11.88 -2.17 16.55
CA LEU A 217 -12.84 -2.73 17.52
C LEU A 217 -13.87 -1.69 17.97
N ARG A 218 -13.48 -0.41 18.06
CA ARG A 218 -14.37 0.67 18.46
C ARG A 218 -15.42 1.04 17.39
N ARG A 219 -15.21 0.66 16.12
CA ARG A 219 -16.01 1.06 14.93
C ARG A 219 -16.36 2.56 14.90
N ALA A 220 -15.35 3.41 15.12
CA ALA A 220 -15.55 4.83 15.35
C ALA A 220 -15.86 5.59 14.05
N ASN A 221 -17.15 5.79 13.72
CA ASN A 221 -17.56 6.64 12.60
C ASN A 221 -17.30 8.13 12.90
N LEU A 222 -16.20 8.65 12.38
CA LEU A 222 -15.79 10.07 12.43
C LEU A 222 -16.51 10.93 11.37
N THR A 223 -17.13 10.30 10.38
CA THR A 223 -17.65 10.87 9.13
C THR A 223 -19.14 10.52 8.94
N ARG A 224 -19.94 10.63 10.03
CA ARG A 224 -21.36 10.20 10.07
C ARG A 224 -22.23 10.92 9.03
N ASP A 225 -21.87 12.15 8.74
CA ASP A 225 -22.42 13.01 7.69
C ASP A 225 -22.13 12.46 6.29
N LEU A 226 -20.89 12.02 6.01
CA LEU A 226 -20.54 11.32 4.78
C LEU A 226 -21.39 10.05 4.61
N THR A 227 -21.46 9.22 5.65
CA THR A 227 -22.32 8.02 5.65
C THR A 227 -23.80 8.35 5.44
N SER A 228 -24.27 9.52 5.88
CA SER A 228 -25.64 9.98 5.64
C SER A 228 -25.85 10.35 4.17
N TYR A 229 -24.92 11.14 3.59
CA TYR A 229 -24.95 11.53 2.18
C TYR A 229 -24.86 10.32 1.24
N LEU A 230 -23.98 9.35 1.53
CA LEU A 230 -23.84 8.11 0.75
C LEU A 230 -25.08 7.21 0.82
N LYS A 231 -25.88 7.31 1.90
CA LYS A 231 -27.21 6.69 2.02
C LYS A 231 -28.34 7.52 1.38
N GLY A 232 -28.01 8.63 0.73
CA GLY A 232 -28.98 9.61 0.20
C GLY A 232 -29.75 10.41 1.25
N ARG A 233 -29.49 10.19 2.55
CA ARG A 233 -30.25 10.77 3.67
C ARG A 233 -29.77 12.20 4.01
N PRO A 234 -30.63 13.07 4.56
CA PRO A 234 -30.20 14.33 5.17
C PRO A 234 -29.14 14.09 6.26
N SER A 235 -28.17 15.00 6.38
CA SER A 235 -27.10 14.88 7.36
C SER A 235 -27.61 15.05 8.80
N VAL A 236 -27.27 14.12 9.69
CA VAL A 236 -27.52 14.26 11.12
C VAL A 236 -26.53 15.30 11.69
N ASN A 237 -27.02 16.51 11.97
CA ASN A 237 -26.32 17.62 12.63
C ASN A 237 -24.96 18.02 12.02
N VAL A 238 -24.98 18.70 10.87
CA VAL A 238 -23.85 19.53 10.42
C VAL A 238 -24.32 20.99 10.28
N ALA A 239 -24.10 21.78 11.33
CA ALA A 239 -24.29 23.23 11.29
C ALA A 239 -23.14 23.87 10.50
N LEU A 240 -23.24 23.83 9.16
CA LEU A 240 -22.28 24.47 8.26
C LEU A 240 -22.27 25.99 8.49
N LYS A 241 -21.25 26.49 9.19
CA LYS A 241 -21.01 27.93 9.33
C LYS A 241 -20.63 28.52 7.97
N THR A 242 -21.62 29.07 7.27
CA THR A 242 -21.41 29.88 6.06
C THR A 242 -20.47 31.04 6.40
N GLY A 243 -19.47 31.28 5.55
CA GLY A 243 -18.28 32.04 5.93
C GLY A 243 -18.43 33.57 6.03
N LEU A 244 -17.31 34.21 6.40
CA LEU A 244 -17.09 35.65 6.52
C LEU A 244 -17.89 36.36 7.64
N ALA A 245 -17.43 36.15 8.88
CA ALA A 245 -17.28 37.25 9.83
C ALA A 245 -15.78 37.37 10.15
N ALA A 246 -15.17 38.53 9.88
CA ALA A 246 -13.74 38.75 10.11
C ALA A 246 -13.51 39.56 11.39
N GLY A 247 -12.78 38.95 12.34
CA GLY A 247 -12.05 39.68 13.39
C GLY A 247 -12.86 40.39 14.48
N LYS A 248 -13.36 39.62 15.46
CA LYS A 248 -13.32 40.02 16.88
C LYS A 248 -13.50 38.83 17.82
N GLU A 249 -13.10 39.02 19.08
CA GLU A 249 -13.35 38.18 20.26
C GLU A 249 -12.87 36.72 20.23
N LEU A 250 -11.55 36.56 20.35
CA LEU A 250 -10.96 35.43 21.09
C LEU A 250 -10.78 35.85 22.56
N SER A 251 -11.87 35.95 23.31
CA SER A 251 -11.83 36.46 24.70
C SER A 251 -13.00 36.01 25.58
N LYS A 252 -13.12 34.70 25.83
CA LYS A 252 -13.50 34.07 27.11
C LYS A 252 -13.65 32.55 26.94
N ALA A 253 -13.11 31.80 27.90
CA ALA A 253 -13.60 30.45 28.20
C ALA A 253 -14.73 30.55 29.23
N PRO A 254 -15.64 29.58 29.29
CA PRO A 254 -16.32 29.19 30.52
C PRO A 254 -15.56 28.04 31.17
N GLU A 255 -15.48 28.03 32.50
CA GLU A 255 -15.19 26.82 33.25
C GLU A 255 -16.34 25.79 33.08
N GLY A 256 -16.06 24.52 33.38
CA GLY A 256 -17.10 23.48 33.36
C GLY A 256 -17.90 23.45 34.66
N ASP A 257 -19.07 22.81 34.63
CA ASP A 257 -19.65 22.23 35.83
C ASP A 257 -20.33 20.89 35.50
N THR A 258 -20.91 20.28 36.52
CA THR A 258 -21.10 18.84 36.67
C THR A 258 -22.57 18.41 36.70
N LYS A 259 -22.78 17.09 36.60
CA LYS A 259 -24.04 16.35 36.84
C LYS A 259 -25.18 16.53 35.84
N GLU A 260 -25.60 15.41 35.27
CA GLU A 260 -27.02 15.05 35.23
C GLU A 260 -27.17 13.71 35.97
N GLU A 261 -28.26 13.54 36.71
CA GLU A 261 -28.49 12.36 37.56
C GLU A 261 -29.32 11.30 36.83
N VAL A 262 -29.10 10.02 37.18
CA VAL A 262 -29.90 8.90 36.67
C VAL A 262 -31.03 8.59 37.66
N THR A 263 -32.24 9.04 37.38
CA THR A 263 -33.45 8.59 38.07
C THR A 263 -34.02 7.33 37.42
N GLN A 264 -34.12 6.25 38.20
CA GLN A 264 -34.73 4.98 37.78
C GLN A 264 -36.20 4.92 38.20
N GLN A 265 -37.05 4.36 37.33
CA GLN A 265 -38.28 3.62 37.66
C GLN A 265 -38.81 2.97 36.35
N GLY A 266 -39.12 1.68 36.27
CA GLY A 266 -38.83 0.58 37.19
C GLY A 266 -39.50 -0.73 36.73
N GLU A 267 -38.85 -1.88 36.97
CA GLU A 267 -39.42 -3.23 37.19
C GLU A 267 -40.39 -3.87 36.16
N THR A 268 -40.36 -5.16 35.81
CA THR A 268 -39.37 -6.27 35.95
C THR A 268 -39.22 -6.93 34.55
N LYS A 269 -38.81 -8.17 34.23
CA LYS A 269 -38.39 -9.47 34.84
C LYS A 269 -37.55 -10.19 33.73
N ALA A 270 -36.86 -11.33 33.88
CA ALA A 270 -36.66 -12.31 34.94
C ALA A 270 -35.21 -12.87 34.86
N ARG A 271 -34.90 -13.93 35.63
CA ARG A 271 -33.60 -14.66 35.68
C ARG A 271 -33.89 -16.17 35.86
N PRO A 272 -32.91 -17.08 35.68
CA PRO A 272 -31.83 -17.10 34.68
C PRO A 272 -31.69 -18.50 34.02
N GLY A 273 -30.84 -18.63 33.00
CA GLY A 273 -30.37 -19.94 32.49
C GLY A 273 -28.85 -19.94 32.37
N ALA A 274 -28.17 -20.84 33.08
CA ALA A 274 -26.70 -20.93 33.05
C ALA A 274 -26.24 -22.07 32.13
N GLY A 275 -25.21 -21.81 31.32
CA GLY A 275 -24.54 -22.81 30.49
C GLY A 275 -23.06 -22.49 30.39
N GLN A 276 -22.22 -23.29 31.04
CA GLN A 276 -20.76 -23.15 30.97
C GLN A 276 -20.25 -23.82 29.69
N GLY A 277 -19.56 -23.06 28.84
CA GLY A 277 -18.82 -23.56 27.68
C GLY A 277 -17.32 -23.40 27.89
N THR A 278 -16.65 -24.45 28.38
CA THR A 278 -15.20 -24.45 28.61
C THR A 278 -14.43 -24.57 27.29
N VAL A 279 -13.49 -23.65 27.05
CA VAL A 279 -12.54 -23.75 25.93
C VAL A 279 -11.25 -24.44 26.44
N PRO A 280 -10.71 -25.45 25.75
CA PRO A 280 -9.50 -26.15 26.20
C PRO A 280 -8.27 -25.24 26.25
N ARG A 281 -7.54 -25.31 27.36
CA ARG A 281 -6.25 -24.66 27.56
C ARG A 281 -5.13 -25.64 27.16
N LEU A 282 -4.29 -25.26 26.20
CA LEU A 282 -3.08 -26.00 25.85
C LEU A 282 -1.93 -25.49 26.73
N ASP A 283 -1.63 -26.19 27.82
CA ASP A 283 -0.44 -25.92 28.62
C ASP A 283 0.81 -26.51 27.92
N MET A 284 1.87 -25.69 27.83
CA MET A 284 3.10 -25.99 27.09
C MET A 284 4.33 -25.68 27.94
N ASP A 285 4.45 -26.35 29.09
CA ASP A 285 5.57 -26.19 30.03
C ASP A 285 6.17 -27.55 30.43
N ALA A 286 7.00 -28.12 29.55
CA ALA A 286 7.75 -29.36 29.82
C ALA A 286 9.00 -29.53 28.95
N ARG A 287 10.12 -28.86 29.32
CA ARG A 287 11.52 -29.37 29.27
C ARG A 287 12.54 -28.22 29.47
N ARG A 288 13.11 -28.15 30.69
CA ARG A 288 14.38 -27.45 30.97
C ARG A 288 15.25 -28.37 31.84
N GLY A 289 16.55 -28.40 31.57
CA GLY A 289 17.52 -29.32 32.18
C GLY A 289 17.86 -30.47 31.24
N ALA A 290 19.11 -30.93 31.15
CA ALA A 290 20.35 -30.41 31.77
C ALA A 290 21.57 -30.82 30.90
N LEU A 291 22.77 -30.82 31.49
CA LEU A 291 24.10 -31.03 30.88
C LEU A 291 24.61 -29.82 30.06
N GLY A 292 25.86 -29.39 30.18
CA GLY A 292 26.91 -29.80 31.13
C GLY A 292 28.31 -29.55 30.57
N ASP A 293 29.15 -28.82 31.30
CA ASP A 293 30.52 -28.47 30.86
C ASP A 293 31.48 -29.67 30.81
N SER A 294 32.43 -29.62 29.87
CA SER A 294 33.75 -30.23 30.04
C SER A 294 34.83 -29.40 29.34
N GLN A 295 36.00 -29.28 29.97
CA GLN A 295 37.10 -28.43 29.53
C GLN A 295 38.32 -29.24 29.06
N SER A 296 39.19 -28.54 28.31
CA SER A 296 40.65 -28.65 28.34
C SER A 296 41.35 -29.79 27.59
N GLY A 297 42.57 -29.47 27.16
CA GLY A 297 43.62 -30.40 26.72
C GLY A 297 43.68 -30.69 25.22
N SER A 298 44.84 -30.73 24.56
CA SER A 298 46.18 -30.29 24.98
C SER A 298 47.03 -29.95 23.74
N LYS A 299 47.99 -29.03 23.88
CA LYS A 299 49.11 -28.89 22.93
C LYS A 299 50.22 -29.88 23.32
N PRO A 300 51.07 -30.28 22.38
CA PRO A 300 52.47 -29.89 22.57
C PRO A 300 53.12 -29.30 21.31
N ALA A 301 54.25 -28.63 21.55
CA ALA A 301 55.34 -28.44 20.59
C ALA A 301 56.59 -29.07 21.25
N ALA A 302 57.72 -29.26 20.59
CA ALA A 302 58.15 -28.89 19.24
C ALA A 302 59.15 -29.96 18.75
N ASP A 303 59.73 -29.78 17.57
CA ASP A 303 61.19 -29.91 17.48
C ASP A 303 61.79 -29.05 16.35
N ARG A 304 63.12 -28.86 16.40
CA ARG A 304 63.89 -28.08 15.42
C ARG A 304 64.82 -29.01 14.65
N GLU A 305 65.02 -28.79 13.34
CA GLU A 305 66.38 -28.83 12.80
C GLU A 305 66.60 -28.11 11.45
N SER A 306 67.89 -28.02 11.12
CA SER A 306 68.61 -27.44 9.98
C SER A 306 67.89 -27.02 8.69
N LYS A 307 68.31 -25.85 8.16
CA LYS A 307 68.36 -25.58 6.71
C LYS A 307 69.59 -26.25 6.10
N PRO A 308 69.53 -26.61 4.81
CA PRO A 308 70.46 -25.97 3.86
C PRO A 308 69.72 -25.17 2.78
N SER A 309 70.48 -24.45 1.94
CA SER A 309 69.96 -23.61 0.85
C SER A 309 70.40 -24.16 -0.50
N ALA A 310 69.48 -24.28 -1.47
CA ALA A 310 69.54 -23.57 -2.77
C ALA A 310 68.53 -24.13 -3.80
N HIS A 311 68.38 -23.41 -4.92
CA HIS A 311 67.80 -23.85 -6.20
C HIS A 311 66.30 -24.25 -6.25
N GLY A 312 65.45 -23.21 -6.27
CA GLY A 312 64.62 -22.95 -7.46
C GLY A 312 63.58 -23.98 -7.90
N ALA A 313 62.47 -24.09 -7.16
CA ALA A 313 61.20 -24.60 -7.69
C ALA A 313 60.11 -23.52 -7.55
N LYS A 314 59.42 -23.16 -8.65
CA LYS A 314 58.28 -22.24 -8.61
C LYS A 314 57.07 -22.95 -8.01
N ALA A 315 56.74 -22.66 -6.76
CA ALA A 315 55.41 -22.98 -6.22
C ALA A 315 54.35 -22.23 -7.04
N ALA A 316 53.38 -22.96 -7.60
CA ALA A 316 52.30 -22.38 -8.37
C ALA A 316 51.33 -21.63 -7.44
N SER A 317 51.43 -20.31 -7.40
CA SER A 317 50.43 -19.45 -6.78
C SER A 317 49.07 -19.65 -7.48
N SER A 318 48.04 -20.05 -6.73
CA SER A 318 46.67 -20.08 -7.25
C SER A 318 46.30 -18.69 -7.83
N PRO A 319 45.75 -18.60 -9.05
CA PRO A 319 45.45 -17.32 -9.67
C PRO A 319 44.43 -16.54 -8.84
N ALA A 320 44.69 -15.26 -8.63
CA ALA A 320 43.73 -14.37 -7.97
C ALA A 320 42.42 -14.32 -8.78
N PRO A 321 41.23 -14.36 -8.15
CA PRO A 321 39.98 -14.39 -8.89
C PRO A 321 39.80 -13.16 -9.78
N THR A 322 39.22 -13.39 -10.97
CA THR A 322 38.92 -12.37 -11.98
C THR A 322 37.96 -11.31 -11.43
N ALA A 323 37.87 -10.17 -12.12
CA ALA A 323 36.97 -9.08 -11.73
C ALA A 323 35.51 -9.55 -11.68
N ASP A 324 35.10 -10.37 -12.66
CA ASP A 324 33.75 -10.90 -12.80
C ASP A 324 33.45 -11.88 -11.65
N LYS A 325 34.34 -12.84 -11.39
CA LYS A 325 34.19 -13.79 -10.27
C LYS A 325 34.13 -13.09 -8.90
N LYS A 326 34.81 -11.95 -8.74
CA LYS A 326 34.69 -11.11 -7.52
C LYS A 326 33.33 -10.41 -7.43
N ALA A 327 32.74 -10.02 -8.56
CA ALA A 327 31.38 -9.49 -8.61
C ALA A 327 30.35 -10.59 -8.30
N ASP A 328 30.50 -11.79 -8.86
CA ASP A 328 29.66 -12.97 -8.57
C ASP A 328 29.71 -13.33 -7.08
N ASP A 329 30.93 -13.47 -6.52
CA ASP A 329 31.15 -13.74 -5.09
C ASP A 329 30.51 -12.65 -4.20
N GLN A 330 30.53 -11.38 -4.64
CA GLN A 330 29.89 -10.27 -3.93
C GLN A 330 28.36 -10.32 -4.04
N ALA A 331 27.82 -10.62 -5.23
CA ALA A 331 26.39 -10.74 -5.48
C ALA A 331 25.76 -11.87 -4.64
N ALA A 332 26.41 -13.03 -4.62
CA ALA A 332 26.00 -14.18 -3.84
C ALA A 332 25.98 -13.89 -2.32
N ARG A 333 27.01 -13.20 -1.80
CA ARG A 333 27.06 -12.77 -0.39
C ARG A 333 25.93 -11.80 -0.05
N LEU A 334 25.81 -10.71 -0.82
CA LEU A 334 24.77 -9.69 -0.60
C LEU A 334 23.35 -10.27 -0.68
N GLY A 335 23.09 -11.20 -1.60
CA GLY A 335 21.82 -11.92 -1.70
C GLY A 335 21.58 -12.83 -0.50
N ALA A 336 22.58 -13.61 -0.07
CA ALA A 336 22.47 -14.48 1.10
C ALA A 336 22.27 -13.69 2.41
N ASP A 337 22.94 -12.54 2.58
CA ASP A 337 22.79 -11.68 3.75
C ASP A 337 21.39 -11.04 3.80
N MET A 338 20.84 -10.63 2.65
CA MET A 338 19.47 -10.15 2.53
C MET A 338 18.43 -11.20 2.95
N LEU A 339 18.67 -12.48 2.60
CA LEU A 339 17.79 -13.61 2.92
C LEU A 339 17.90 -14.03 4.40
N LYS A 340 19.07 -13.85 5.04
CA LYS A 340 19.30 -14.19 6.47
C LYS A 340 18.89 -13.08 7.44
N ALA A 341 19.00 -11.82 7.03
CA ALA A 341 18.62 -10.68 7.86
C ALA A 341 17.12 -10.70 8.21
N SER A 342 16.71 -9.93 9.23
CA SER A 342 15.29 -9.74 9.55
C SER A 342 14.96 -8.29 9.94
N GLY A 343 13.70 -7.89 9.73
CA GLY A 343 13.15 -6.61 10.19
C GLY A 343 13.95 -5.40 9.70
N LYS A 344 14.39 -4.54 10.62
CA LYS A 344 15.13 -3.31 10.31
C LYS A 344 16.41 -3.56 9.50
N GLN A 345 17.07 -4.70 9.70
CA GLN A 345 18.28 -5.06 8.96
C GLN A 345 17.97 -5.37 7.48
N GLN A 346 16.80 -5.96 7.17
CA GLN A 346 16.37 -6.18 5.78
C GLN A 346 16.08 -4.84 5.08
N ASP A 347 15.45 -3.89 5.77
CA ASP A 347 15.18 -2.55 5.20
C ASP A 347 16.48 -1.74 5.01
N GLN A 348 17.48 -1.90 5.89
CA GLN A 348 18.81 -1.31 5.70
C GLN A 348 19.58 -1.96 4.53
N LEU A 349 19.56 -3.29 4.43
CA LEU A 349 20.18 -4.01 3.31
C LEU A 349 19.48 -3.71 1.98
N LEU A 350 18.15 -3.51 1.98
CA LEU A 350 17.40 -3.05 0.81
C LEU A 350 17.89 -1.70 0.30
N GLU A 351 18.06 -0.70 1.18
CA GLU A 351 18.61 0.59 0.77
C GLU A 351 20.08 0.49 0.35
N GLN A 352 20.90 -0.33 1.02
CA GLN A 352 22.28 -0.59 0.57
C GLN A 352 22.31 -1.23 -0.84
N LEU A 353 21.49 -2.25 -1.09
CA LEU A 353 21.31 -2.89 -2.39
C LEU A 353 20.80 -1.91 -3.45
N LYS A 354 19.89 -1.01 -3.06
CA LYS A 354 19.37 0.03 -3.95
C LYS A 354 20.41 1.07 -4.32
N GLN A 355 21.21 1.56 -3.36
CA GLN A 355 22.11 2.70 -3.56
C GLN A 355 23.55 2.32 -3.94
N GLY A 356 24.00 1.08 -3.68
CA GLY A 356 25.37 0.63 -3.92
C GLY A 356 25.82 0.72 -5.39
N LYS A 357 27.12 0.85 -5.66
CA LYS A 357 27.70 0.97 -7.01
C LYS A 357 28.24 -0.36 -7.51
N GLY A 358 28.04 -0.67 -8.80
CA GLY A 358 28.48 -1.92 -9.44
C GLY A 358 27.35 -2.89 -9.81
N VAL A 359 27.67 -3.91 -10.61
CA VAL A 359 26.70 -4.87 -11.17
C VAL A 359 26.19 -5.83 -10.10
N ALA A 360 27.08 -6.32 -9.23
CA ALA A 360 26.80 -7.30 -8.16
C ALA A 360 25.58 -6.98 -7.27
N TYR A 361 25.30 -5.71 -7.02
CA TYR A 361 24.13 -5.27 -6.24
C TYR A 361 22.80 -5.44 -7.00
N THR A 362 22.83 -5.36 -8.33
CA THR A 362 21.70 -5.63 -9.23
C THR A 362 21.43 -7.13 -9.30
N GLU A 363 22.49 -7.94 -9.41
CA GLU A 363 22.42 -9.41 -9.45
C GLU A 363 22.02 -10.01 -8.10
N ALA A 364 22.50 -9.45 -6.99
CA ALA A 364 22.06 -9.81 -5.64
C ALA A 364 20.54 -9.62 -5.47
N LEU A 365 20.00 -8.48 -5.90
CA LEU A 365 18.56 -8.24 -5.90
C LEU A 365 17.83 -9.22 -6.83
N ALA A 366 18.28 -9.38 -8.08
CA ALA A 366 17.63 -10.26 -9.06
C ALA A 366 17.63 -11.74 -8.62
N THR A 367 18.67 -12.19 -7.92
CA THR A 367 18.82 -13.56 -7.40
C THR A 367 18.05 -13.78 -6.08
N ALA A 368 17.98 -12.76 -5.22
CA ALA A 368 17.24 -12.84 -3.97
C ALA A 368 15.72 -12.75 -4.19
N ILE A 369 15.25 -11.84 -5.07
CA ILE A 369 13.81 -11.57 -5.27
C ILE A 369 12.97 -12.84 -5.49
N PRO A 370 13.34 -13.83 -6.31
CA PRO A 370 12.58 -15.08 -6.46
C PRO A 370 12.31 -15.81 -5.14
N GLN A 371 13.27 -15.78 -4.21
CA GLN A 371 13.24 -16.44 -2.91
C GLN A 371 12.49 -15.62 -1.84
N LEU A 372 12.37 -14.30 -2.01
CA LEU A 372 11.61 -13.42 -1.10
C LEU A 372 10.09 -13.64 -1.21
N SER A 373 9.37 -13.40 -0.12
CA SER A 373 7.90 -13.47 -0.06
C SER A 373 7.27 -12.15 0.43
N GLY A 374 5.95 -12.02 0.29
CA GLY A 374 5.16 -10.94 0.86
C GLY A 374 5.64 -9.51 0.51
N PRO A 375 5.49 -8.53 1.43
CA PRO A 375 5.90 -7.15 1.20
C PRO A 375 7.41 -6.99 0.92
N LEU A 376 8.25 -7.90 1.42
CA LEU A 376 9.69 -7.84 1.22
C LEU A 376 10.06 -8.10 -0.26
N LYS A 377 9.40 -9.07 -0.92
CA LYS A 377 9.50 -9.29 -2.37
C LYS A 377 9.10 -8.04 -3.16
N THR A 378 8.05 -7.36 -2.73
CA THR A 378 7.56 -6.12 -3.37
C THR A 378 8.54 -4.97 -3.19
N LYS A 379 9.05 -4.72 -1.96
CA LYS A 379 10.10 -3.72 -1.69
C LYS A 379 11.34 -3.98 -2.55
N ALA A 380 11.81 -5.22 -2.63
CA ALA A 380 12.98 -5.60 -3.42
C ALA A 380 12.77 -5.38 -4.93
N ARG A 381 11.60 -5.72 -5.47
CA ARG A 381 11.22 -5.44 -6.86
C ARG A 381 11.14 -3.95 -7.18
N VAL A 382 10.68 -3.12 -6.24
CA VAL A 382 10.72 -1.65 -6.38
C VAL A 382 12.16 -1.15 -6.31
N ALA A 383 12.95 -1.58 -5.33
CA ALA A 383 14.36 -1.21 -5.19
C ALA A 383 15.21 -1.56 -6.43
N LEU A 384 14.98 -2.72 -7.06
CA LEU A 384 15.63 -3.09 -8.31
C LEU A 384 15.22 -2.16 -9.48
N SER A 385 13.95 -1.76 -9.56
CA SER A 385 13.45 -0.84 -10.60
C SER A 385 14.00 0.58 -10.39
N GLU A 386 13.96 1.10 -9.15
CA GLU A 386 14.58 2.38 -8.76
C GLU A 386 16.10 2.39 -8.99
N ARG A 387 16.78 1.26 -8.74
CA ARG A 387 18.21 1.08 -9.02
C ARG A 387 18.50 1.17 -10.52
N MET A 388 17.71 0.47 -11.34
CA MET A 388 17.91 0.39 -12.79
C MET A 388 17.54 1.69 -13.50
N ALA A 389 16.57 2.47 -13.01
CA ALA A 389 16.23 3.79 -13.57
C ALA A 389 17.42 4.79 -13.59
N ARG A 390 18.45 4.57 -12.76
CA ARG A 390 19.70 5.34 -12.75
C ARG A 390 20.77 4.87 -13.75
N MET A 391 20.52 3.79 -14.50
CA MET A 391 21.37 3.35 -15.61
C MET A 391 21.12 4.21 -16.86
N THR A 392 21.97 4.07 -17.88
CA THR A 392 21.73 4.67 -19.20
C THR A 392 20.57 3.98 -19.90
N VAL A 393 19.93 4.67 -20.85
CA VAL A 393 18.86 4.08 -21.69
C VAL A 393 19.39 2.87 -22.46
N ALA A 394 20.56 2.96 -23.10
CA ALA A 394 21.19 1.85 -23.82
C ALA A 394 21.38 0.59 -22.95
N THR A 395 21.84 0.74 -21.69
CA THR A 395 21.95 -0.39 -20.75
C THR A 395 20.58 -0.97 -20.37
N LEU A 396 19.51 -0.16 -20.35
CA LEU A 396 18.17 -0.65 -20.08
C LEU A 396 17.59 -1.46 -21.25
N HIS A 397 17.80 -1.04 -22.50
CA HIS A 397 17.43 -1.84 -23.69
C HIS A 397 18.13 -3.21 -23.69
N ASP A 398 19.45 -3.24 -23.46
CA ASP A 398 20.21 -4.49 -23.30
C ASP A 398 19.64 -5.36 -22.16
N LYS A 399 19.26 -4.76 -21.03
CA LYS A 399 18.68 -5.48 -19.88
C LYS A 399 17.23 -5.94 -20.09
N LEU A 400 16.53 -5.49 -21.13
CA LEU A 400 15.28 -6.12 -21.59
C LEU A 400 15.50 -7.53 -22.15
N GLN A 401 16.72 -7.87 -22.60
CA GLN A 401 17.06 -9.18 -23.17
C GLN A 401 17.74 -10.13 -22.16
N SER A 402 17.80 -9.76 -20.88
CA SER A 402 18.45 -10.58 -19.84
C SER A 402 17.69 -11.88 -19.56
N GLU A 403 18.38 -13.02 -19.41
CA GLU A 403 17.74 -14.28 -18.97
C GLU A 403 17.02 -14.16 -17.61
N ALA A 404 17.54 -13.33 -16.71
CA ALA A 404 16.92 -13.08 -15.41
C ALA A 404 15.63 -12.26 -15.55
N ALA A 405 14.47 -12.90 -15.38
CA ALA A 405 13.18 -12.24 -15.58
C ALA A 405 12.93 -11.02 -14.67
N GLU A 406 13.45 -11.01 -13.43
CA GLU A 406 13.36 -9.82 -12.56
C GLU A 406 14.15 -8.62 -13.12
N ILE A 407 15.22 -8.87 -13.88
CA ILE A 407 15.99 -7.83 -14.58
C ILE A 407 15.18 -7.29 -15.77
N ARG A 408 14.59 -8.15 -16.63
CA ARG A 408 13.71 -7.70 -17.73
C ARG A 408 12.52 -6.89 -17.20
N ARG A 409 11.87 -7.40 -16.15
CA ARG A 409 10.76 -6.74 -15.44
C ARG A 409 11.17 -5.34 -14.93
N ALA A 410 12.33 -5.24 -14.29
CA ALA A 410 12.81 -3.99 -13.73
C ALA A 410 13.31 -3.01 -14.81
N ALA A 411 13.90 -3.49 -15.90
CA ALA A 411 14.27 -2.69 -17.06
C ALA A 411 13.05 -2.04 -17.72
N ALA A 412 11.97 -2.81 -17.93
CA ALA A 412 10.72 -2.29 -18.50
C ALA A 412 10.13 -1.12 -17.68
N LEU A 413 10.06 -1.29 -16.35
CA LEU A 413 9.60 -0.22 -15.45
C LEU A 413 10.59 0.95 -15.38
N ALA A 414 11.89 0.68 -15.41
CA ALA A 414 12.93 1.71 -15.40
C ALA A 414 12.90 2.60 -16.65
N LEU A 415 12.51 2.07 -17.81
CA LEU A 415 12.32 2.85 -19.04
C LEU A 415 11.09 3.78 -18.95
N ALA A 416 9.97 3.29 -18.40
CA ALA A 416 8.82 4.13 -18.09
C ALA A 416 9.14 5.24 -17.07
N MET A 417 9.88 4.91 -16.00
CA MET A 417 10.36 5.88 -15.00
C MET A 417 11.33 6.94 -15.57
N LYS A 418 11.79 6.79 -16.81
CA LYS A 418 12.66 7.74 -17.54
C LYS A 418 11.92 8.41 -18.71
N GLU A 419 10.62 8.19 -18.84
CA GLU A 419 9.78 8.65 -19.96
C GLU A 419 10.28 8.22 -21.36
N GLU A 420 11.01 7.09 -21.44
CA GLU A 420 11.71 6.69 -22.68
C GLU A 420 10.76 6.08 -23.73
N LYS A 421 10.27 6.92 -24.65
CA LYS A 421 9.36 6.53 -25.72
C LYS A 421 10.02 5.74 -26.85
N GLN A 422 11.34 5.82 -27.03
CA GLN A 422 12.03 5.00 -28.03
C GLN A 422 12.03 3.50 -27.67
N ALA A 423 11.76 3.16 -26.41
CA ALA A 423 11.58 1.78 -25.93
C ALA A 423 10.19 1.18 -26.18
N ILE A 424 9.22 1.93 -26.72
CA ILE A 424 7.87 1.40 -27.02
C ILE A 424 7.89 0.12 -27.91
N PRO A 425 8.71 -0.01 -28.98
CA PRO A 425 8.78 -1.26 -29.76
C PRO A 425 9.17 -2.48 -28.90
N ASP A 426 10.21 -2.32 -28.08
CA ASP A 426 10.73 -3.41 -27.25
C ASP A 426 9.76 -3.78 -26.13
N LEU A 427 9.11 -2.77 -25.52
CA LEU A 427 8.07 -2.97 -24.51
C LEU A 427 6.83 -3.66 -25.10
N ILE A 428 6.48 -3.43 -26.38
CA ILE A 428 5.43 -4.17 -27.07
C ILE A 428 5.83 -5.63 -27.27
N ALA A 429 7.07 -5.92 -27.68
CA ALA A 429 7.56 -7.30 -27.78
C ALA A 429 7.58 -8.01 -26.42
N LEU A 430 7.90 -7.27 -25.34
CA LEU A 430 7.94 -7.80 -23.97
C LEU A 430 6.56 -8.15 -23.37
N LEU A 431 5.45 -7.87 -24.07
CA LEU A 431 4.12 -8.41 -23.74
C LEU A 431 4.02 -9.92 -23.98
N GLU A 432 4.88 -10.48 -24.85
CA GLU A 432 4.94 -11.91 -25.19
C GLU A 432 5.82 -12.70 -24.19
N ASP A 433 6.34 -12.07 -23.13
CA ASP A 433 7.30 -12.69 -22.22
C ASP A 433 6.74 -13.91 -21.48
N ARG A 434 7.54 -14.99 -21.50
CA ARG A 434 7.34 -16.26 -20.80
C ARG A 434 7.09 -16.13 -19.30
N GLU A 435 7.60 -15.10 -18.63
CA GLU A 435 7.31 -14.79 -17.22
C GLU A 435 6.16 -13.76 -17.10
N PRO A 436 4.99 -14.14 -16.57
CA PRO A 436 3.82 -13.26 -16.52
C PRO A 436 4.02 -11.94 -15.75
N SER A 437 4.97 -11.87 -14.81
CA SER A 437 5.29 -10.61 -14.12
C SER A 437 6.16 -9.64 -14.95
N VAL A 438 6.86 -10.11 -15.99
CA VAL A 438 7.52 -9.25 -16.99
C VAL A 438 6.46 -8.66 -17.93
N ALA A 439 5.59 -9.48 -18.51
CA ALA A 439 4.53 -9.00 -19.41
C ALA A 439 3.61 -7.96 -18.75
N ARG A 440 3.30 -8.10 -17.46
CA ARG A 440 2.56 -7.07 -16.68
C ARG A 440 3.36 -5.78 -16.46
N ALA A 441 4.69 -5.86 -16.33
CA ALA A 441 5.54 -4.68 -16.23
C ALA A 441 5.66 -3.94 -17.57
N ALA A 442 5.74 -4.68 -18.68
CA ALA A 442 5.69 -4.15 -20.03
C ALA A 442 4.36 -3.43 -20.32
N HIS A 443 3.22 -4.05 -20.00
CA HIS A 443 1.90 -3.42 -20.12
C HIS A 443 1.79 -2.13 -19.30
N ALA A 444 2.23 -2.14 -18.03
CA ALA A 444 2.26 -0.93 -17.21
C ALA A 444 3.16 0.17 -17.78
N ALA A 445 4.32 -0.19 -18.33
CA ALA A 445 5.25 0.75 -18.96
C ALA A 445 4.67 1.38 -20.25
N LEU A 446 4.00 0.59 -21.09
CA LEU A 446 3.30 1.08 -22.27
C LEU A 446 2.17 2.05 -21.91
N LYS A 447 1.37 1.71 -20.88
CA LYS A 447 0.32 2.60 -20.36
C LYS A 447 0.86 3.95 -19.91
N GLU A 448 1.97 3.95 -19.16
CA GLU A 448 2.62 5.19 -18.70
C GLU A 448 3.13 6.04 -19.88
N LEU A 449 3.90 5.45 -20.79
CA LEU A 449 4.54 6.18 -21.89
C LEU A 449 3.54 6.75 -22.92
N THR A 450 2.44 6.03 -23.16
CA THR A 450 1.49 6.33 -24.25
C THR A 450 0.16 6.93 -23.79
N GLY A 451 -0.24 6.71 -22.53
CA GLY A 451 -1.58 7.03 -22.03
C GLY A 451 -2.71 6.14 -22.60
N GLN A 452 -2.39 5.09 -23.37
CA GLN A 452 -3.35 4.13 -23.91
C GLN A 452 -3.40 2.86 -23.06
N ASP A 453 -4.53 2.15 -23.08
CA ASP A 453 -4.62 0.79 -22.53
C ASP A 453 -5.26 -0.15 -23.54
N LEU A 454 -4.43 -0.82 -24.32
CA LEU A 454 -4.83 -1.85 -25.30
C LEU A 454 -4.70 -3.27 -24.71
N GLY A 455 -4.56 -3.39 -23.37
CA GLY A 455 -4.33 -4.66 -22.68
C GLY A 455 -2.90 -5.22 -22.88
N PRO A 456 -2.69 -6.53 -22.63
CA PRO A 456 -3.67 -7.49 -22.16
C PRO A 456 -3.99 -7.32 -20.67
N SER A 457 -5.24 -7.59 -20.30
CA SER A 457 -5.65 -7.60 -18.89
C SER A 457 -4.85 -8.63 -18.07
N ALA A 458 -4.64 -8.35 -16.78
CA ALA A 458 -3.95 -9.27 -15.88
C ALA A 458 -4.67 -10.64 -15.85
N GLY A 459 -3.94 -11.72 -16.16
CA GLY A 459 -4.49 -13.07 -16.22
C GLY A 459 -5.14 -13.45 -17.56
N ALA A 460 -5.11 -12.60 -18.59
CA ALA A 460 -5.65 -12.89 -19.90
C ALA A 460 -5.14 -14.21 -20.51
N LEU A 461 -6.04 -14.92 -21.20
CA LEU A 461 -5.75 -16.12 -21.98
C LEU A 461 -4.81 -15.80 -23.17
N PRO A 462 -4.07 -16.78 -23.73
CA PRO A 462 -3.08 -16.55 -24.79
C PRO A 462 -3.64 -15.79 -26.00
N GLU A 463 -4.85 -16.12 -26.45
CA GLU A 463 -5.52 -15.45 -27.56
C GLU A 463 -5.74 -13.95 -27.29
N ALA A 464 -6.25 -13.61 -26.11
CA ALA A 464 -6.45 -12.21 -25.70
C ALA A 464 -5.12 -11.44 -25.53
N ARG A 465 -4.00 -12.14 -25.31
CA ARG A 465 -2.65 -11.52 -25.36
C ARG A 465 -2.22 -11.25 -26.79
N ALA A 466 -2.43 -12.19 -27.70
CA ALA A 466 -2.14 -12.00 -29.12
C ALA A 466 -2.97 -10.85 -29.74
N GLN A 467 -4.25 -10.74 -29.37
CA GLN A 467 -5.12 -9.63 -29.76
C GLN A 467 -4.61 -8.27 -29.23
N ALA A 468 -4.28 -8.18 -27.94
CA ALA A 468 -3.73 -6.96 -27.34
C ALA A 468 -2.39 -6.54 -27.96
N LEU A 469 -1.50 -7.50 -28.18
CA LEU A 469 -0.22 -7.32 -28.87
C LEU A 469 -0.41 -6.79 -30.30
N ALA A 470 -1.34 -7.35 -31.06
CA ALA A 470 -1.66 -6.89 -32.40
C ALA A 470 -2.17 -5.44 -32.38
N ALA A 471 -3.08 -5.10 -31.46
CA ALA A 471 -3.58 -3.75 -31.28
C ALA A 471 -2.46 -2.75 -30.91
N TRP A 472 -1.50 -3.13 -30.06
CA TRP A 472 -0.33 -2.31 -29.76
C TRP A 472 0.60 -2.13 -30.98
N LYS A 473 0.89 -3.20 -31.73
CA LYS A 473 1.73 -3.16 -32.95
C LYS A 473 1.08 -2.24 -34.01
N GLU A 474 -0.23 -2.37 -34.23
CA GLU A 474 -1.00 -1.53 -35.16
C GLU A 474 -1.08 -0.06 -34.69
N TRP A 475 -1.33 0.19 -33.40
CA TRP A 475 -1.37 1.53 -32.83
C TRP A 475 -0.02 2.26 -32.99
N TRP A 476 1.08 1.56 -32.76
CA TRP A 476 2.43 2.12 -32.88
C TRP A 476 2.82 2.42 -34.33
N GLN A 477 2.45 1.55 -35.28
CA GLN A 477 2.57 1.85 -36.72
C GLN A 477 1.78 3.12 -37.10
N LYS A 478 0.59 3.32 -36.54
CA LYS A 478 -0.22 4.54 -36.75
C LYS A 478 0.35 5.81 -36.10
N GLN A 479 1.26 5.70 -35.13
CA GLN A 479 2.01 6.86 -34.59
C GLN A 479 3.23 7.21 -35.44
N ASN A 480 3.97 6.20 -35.92
CA ASN A 480 5.22 6.41 -36.67
C ASN A 480 5.04 6.50 -38.19
N GLY A 481 3.81 6.34 -38.70
CA GLY A 481 3.43 6.60 -40.10
C GLY A 481 3.04 8.06 -40.36
N LYS A 482 3.56 9.01 -39.58
CA LYS A 482 3.34 10.46 -39.64
C LYS A 482 4.62 11.21 -39.31
#